data_AF-A0AAU6T0U9-F1
#
_entry.id   AF-A0AAU6T0U9-F1
#
_cell.length_a   1.000
_cell.length_b   1.000
_cell.length_c   1.000
_cell.angle_alpha   90.00
_cell.angle_beta   90.00
_cell.angle_gamma   90.00
#
_symmetry.space_group_name_H-M   'P 1'
#
loop_
_entity.id
_entity.type
_entity.pdbx_description
1 polymer ?
#
loop_
_entity_poly.entity_id
_entity_poly.type
_entity_poly.pdbx_seq_one_letter_code
_entity_poly.pdbx_strand_id
1 'polypeptide(L)'
;MAITTYRGFTLKSADNSPDIWQVQIKKNVLTGNLAAVKKSIDWFCDTASLIDPSEFESIGKKREGGSQTIQEQFNGFMLKNDTGEPNGWYCFFNGRLIKGAKVAIQKHIEAYLIAKQKAEAQQTQLKK
;
A
#
# COMPACT_ATOMS: atom_id res chain seq x y z
N MET A 1 11.77 4.77 34.89
CA MET A 1 10.94 3.59 34.53
C MET A 1 9.43 3.91 34.52
N ALA A 2 8.80 4.00 33.34
CA ALA A 2 7.35 4.08 33.22
C ALA A 2 6.74 2.66 33.19
N ILE A 3 5.64 2.46 33.92
CA ILE A 3 4.91 1.19 33.95
C ILE A 3 3.49 1.49 33.49
N THR A 4 2.99 0.72 32.53
CA THR A 4 1.61 0.82 32.06
C THR A 4 1.00 -0.56 31.90
N THR A 5 -0.32 -0.67 32.03
CA THR A 5 -1.03 -1.95 31.92
C THR A 5 -1.93 -1.92 30.69
N TYR A 6 -1.87 -2.95 29.86
CA TYR A 6 -2.70 -3.09 28.68
C TYR A 6 -3.24 -4.52 28.56
N ARG A 7 -4.58 -4.67 28.46
CA ARG A 7 -5.28 -5.98 28.38
C ARG A 7 -4.86 -6.98 29.48
N GLY A 8 -4.49 -6.49 30.66
CA GLY A 8 -4.03 -7.32 31.78
C GLY A 8 -2.53 -7.65 31.78
N PHE A 9 -1.76 -7.18 30.79
CA PHE A 9 -0.31 -7.31 30.74
C PHE A 9 0.39 -6.06 31.23
N THR A 10 1.46 -6.23 32.00
CA THR A 10 2.30 -5.13 32.51
C THR A 10 3.42 -4.83 31.53
N LEU A 11 3.42 -3.62 30.98
CA LEU A 11 4.46 -3.11 30.12
C LEU A 11 5.39 -2.20 30.93
N LYS A 12 6.70 -2.38 30.72
CA LYS A 12 7.76 -1.61 31.38
C LYS A 12 8.57 -0.89 30.31
N SER A 13 8.81 0.40 30.48
CA SER A 13 9.75 1.14 29.63
C SER A 13 11.19 0.93 30.10
N ALA A 14 12.15 0.90 29.17
CA ALA A 14 13.57 0.93 29.52
C ALA A 14 13.96 2.31 30.08
N ASP A 15 14.90 2.35 31.03
CA ASP A 15 15.30 3.61 31.69
C ASP A 15 16.07 4.57 30.76
N ASN A 16 16.68 4.01 29.69
CA ASN A 16 17.52 4.75 28.75
C ASN A 16 16.81 5.15 27.44
N SER A 17 15.56 4.72 27.21
CA SER A 17 14.82 5.02 25.97
C SER A 17 13.31 4.99 26.20
N PRO A 18 12.59 6.13 26.07
CA PRO A 18 11.13 6.18 26.26
C PRO A 18 10.35 5.44 25.16
N ASP A 19 10.99 5.18 24.02
CA ASP A 19 10.39 4.48 22.87
C ASP A 19 10.38 2.96 23.00
N ILE A 20 11.22 2.39 23.87
CA ILE A 20 11.36 0.94 24.00
C ILE A 20 10.53 0.44 25.19
N TRP A 21 9.57 -0.41 24.87
CA TRP A 21 8.66 -1.03 25.82
C TRP A 21 8.85 -2.53 25.83
N GLN A 22 8.80 -3.09 27.03
CA GLN A 22 8.94 -4.52 27.27
C GLN A 22 7.66 -5.07 27.89
N VAL A 23 7.18 -6.21 27.39
CA VAL A 23 6.08 -6.97 27.98
C VAL A 23 6.50 -8.42 28.16
N GLN A 24 6.11 -9.02 29.28
CA GLN A 24 6.27 -10.45 29.51
C GLN A 24 4.94 -11.16 29.26
N ILE A 25 4.90 -12.02 28.25
CA ILE A 25 3.75 -12.87 27.92
C ILE A 25 4.15 -14.31 28.16
N LYS A 26 3.57 -14.95 29.18
CA LYS A 26 3.91 -16.31 29.64
C LYS A 26 5.42 -16.44 29.96
N LYS A 27 6.18 -17.14 29.11
CA LYS A 27 7.63 -17.37 29.25
C LYS A 27 8.49 -16.48 28.33
N ASN A 28 7.85 -15.68 27.46
CA ASN A 28 8.56 -14.88 26.47
C ASN A 28 8.52 -13.41 26.86
N VAL A 29 9.66 -12.75 26.71
CA VAL A 29 9.81 -11.32 26.94
C VAL A 29 9.92 -10.65 25.59
N LEU A 30 8.89 -9.89 25.22
CA LEU A 30 8.81 -9.15 23.98
C LEU A 30 9.25 -7.71 24.24
N THR A 31 10.10 -7.18 23.36
CA THR A 31 10.66 -5.84 23.52
C THR A 31 10.56 -5.10 22.19
N GLY A 32 10.00 -3.90 22.17
CA GLY A 32 9.84 -3.10 20.94
C GLY A 32 9.09 -1.80 21.20
N ASN A 33 8.68 -1.11 20.14
CA ASN A 33 7.90 0.13 20.29
C ASN A 33 6.54 -0.14 20.97
N LEU A 34 6.06 0.79 21.80
CA LEU A 34 4.75 0.72 22.48
C LEU A 34 3.60 0.27 21.54
N ALA A 35 3.57 0.80 20.31
CA ALA A 35 2.54 0.46 19.34
C ALA A 35 2.66 -0.99 18.83
N ALA A 36 3.89 -1.45 18.58
CA ALA A 36 4.16 -2.83 18.16
C ALA A 36 3.85 -3.82 19.29
N VAL A 37 4.27 -3.50 20.51
CA VAL A 37 4.00 -4.32 21.71
C VAL A 37 2.51 -4.46 21.97
N LYS A 38 1.73 -3.37 21.87
CA LYS A 38 0.26 -3.44 21.99
C LYS A 38 -0.37 -4.34 20.92
N LYS A 39 0.10 -4.28 19.67
CA LYS A 39 -0.36 -5.15 18.58
C LYS A 39 -0.02 -6.62 18.83
N SER A 40 1.19 -6.92 19.30
CA SER A 40 1.57 -8.29 19.69
C SER A 40 0.66 -8.84 20.81
N ILE A 41 0.30 -8.01 21.79
CA ILE A 41 -0.62 -8.39 22.87
C ILE A 41 -2.02 -8.67 22.33
N ASP A 42 -2.54 -7.80 21.46
CA ASP A 42 -3.86 -7.96 20.85
C ASP A 42 -3.93 -9.22 19.98
N TRP A 43 -2.91 -9.43 19.13
CA TRP A 43 -2.77 -10.63 18.32
C TRP A 43 -2.70 -11.90 19.17
N PHE A 44 -1.95 -11.87 20.28
CA PHE A 44 -1.89 -12.99 21.21
C PHE A 44 -3.24 -13.26 21.88
N CYS A 45 -3.99 -12.21 22.21
CA CYS A 45 -5.32 -12.34 22.80
C CYS A 45 -6.32 -12.99 21.83
N ASP A 46 -6.21 -12.70 20.53
CA ASP A 46 -7.12 -13.21 19.49
C ASP A 46 -6.73 -14.61 18.98
N THR A 47 -5.44 -14.83 18.72
CA THR A 47 -4.94 -16.04 18.03
C THR A 47 -4.23 -17.05 18.93
N ALA A 48 -4.04 -16.71 20.22
CA ALA A 48 -3.21 -17.46 21.18
C ALA A 48 -1.75 -17.67 20.72
N SER A 49 -1.31 -16.98 19.67
CA SER A 49 0.02 -17.11 19.07
C SER A 49 0.89 -15.90 19.41
N LEU A 50 2.15 -16.15 19.73
CA LEU A 50 3.10 -15.10 20.08
C LEU A 50 3.88 -14.67 18.84
N ILE A 51 3.72 -13.43 18.41
CA ILE A 51 4.51 -12.82 17.33
C ILE A 51 5.39 -11.72 17.94
N ASP A 52 6.67 -11.72 17.57
CA ASP A 52 7.64 -10.76 18.08
C ASP A 52 7.29 -9.33 17.61
N PRO A 53 7.36 -8.31 18.48
CA PRO A 53 7.07 -6.93 18.10
C PRO A 53 7.99 -6.43 16.98
N SER A 54 9.20 -6.98 16.83
CA SER A 54 10.10 -6.67 15.70
C SER A 54 9.52 -7.09 14.36
N GLU A 55 8.72 -8.17 14.32
CA GLU A 55 7.98 -8.56 13.12
C GLU A 55 6.88 -7.56 12.81
N PHE A 56 6.22 -6.97 13.81
CA PHE A 56 5.24 -5.89 13.59
C PHE A 56 5.86 -4.57 13.18
N GLU A 57 7.08 -4.25 13.63
CA GLU A 57 7.84 -3.11 13.11
C GLU A 57 8.24 -3.34 11.64
N SER A 58 8.65 -4.56 11.30
CA SER A 58 8.93 -4.95 9.91
C SER A 58 7.68 -4.95 9.03
N ILE A 59 6.53 -5.42 9.54
CA ILE A 59 5.25 -5.41 8.82
C ILE A 59 4.69 -3.99 8.70
N GLY A 60 4.90 -3.13 9.72
CA GLY A 60 4.59 -1.70 9.67
C GLY A 60 5.40 -1.01 8.57
N LYS A 61 6.72 -1.23 8.54
CA LYS A 61 7.59 -0.74 7.46
C LYS A 61 7.28 -1.36 6.10
N LYS A 62 6.78 -2.59 6.02
CA LYS A 62 6.34 -3.20 4.75
C LYS A 62 4.96 -2.67 4.29
N ARG A 63 4.17 -2.08 5.20
CA ARG A 63 2.92 -1.38 4.85
C ARG A 63 3.12 0.11 4.61
N GLU A 64 4.14 0.72 5.20
CA GLU A 64 4.53 2.13 4.99
C GLU A 64 5.56 2.30 3.86
N GLY A 65 6.28 1.23 3.50
CA GLY A 65 6.95 1.07 2.22
C GLY A 65 5.91 0.64 1.19
N GLY A 66 5.16 1.62 0.69
CA GLY A 66 4.02 1.39 -0.17
C GLY A 66 4.29 0.35 -1.27
N SER A 67 3.25 -0.42 -1.57
CA SER A 67 2.84 -0.50 -2.97
C SER A 67 2.78 0.93 -3.46
N GLN A 68 3.92 1.48 -3.93
CA GLN A 68 3.98 2.79 -4.54
C GLN A 68 2.97 2.69 -5.65
N THR A 69 1.80 3.26 -5.42
CA THR A 69 0.74 3.25 -6.38
C THR A 69 1.26 4.18 -7.46
N ILE A 70 1.95 3.63 -8.45
CA ILE A 70 2.65 4.45 -9.43
C ILE A 70 1.54 5.01 -10.30
N GLN A 71 1.21 6.27 -10.04
CA GLN A 71 0.20 7.00 -10.79
C GLN A 71 0.92 7.89 -11.80
N GLU A 72 0.70 7.62 -13.08
CA GLU A 72 1.22 8.42 -14.18
C GLU A 72 0.06 9.02 -14.97
N GLN A 73 0.16 10.30 -15.31
CA GLN A 73 -0.81 10.97 -16.17
C GLN A 73 -0.29 10.93 -17.62
N PHE A 74 -1.07 10.37 -18.53
CA PHE A 74 -0.72 10.29 -19.95
C PHE A 74 -1.88 10.78 -20.82
N ASN A 75 -1.68 11.88 -21.55
CA ASN A 75 -2.70 12.49 -22.41
C ASN A 75 -4.07 12.74 -21.71
N GLY A 76 -4.04 13.11 -20.43
CA GLY A 76 -5.23 13.32 -19.62
C GLY A 76 -5.85 12.04 -19.02
N PHE A 77 -5.27 10.87 -19.30
CA PHE A 77 -5.67 9.60 -18.71
C PHE A 77 -4.78 9.24 -17.51
N MET A 78 -5.40 8.76 -16.43
CA MET A 78 -4.68 8.31 -15.22
C MET A 78 -4.35 6.84 -15.32
N LEU A 79 -3.08 6.54 -15.52
CA LEU A 79 -2.52 5.19 -15.42
C LEU A 79 -2.12 4.95 -13.97
N LYS A 80 -2.50 3.80 -13.43
CA LYS A 80 -2.17 3.39 -12.06
C LYS A 80 -1.55 2.00 -12.09
N ASN A 81 -0.64 1.75 -11.16
CA ASN A 81 -0.07 0.44 -10.92
C ASN A 81 0.03 0.19 -9.41
N ASP A 82 -0.80 -0.71 -8.90
CA ASP A 82 -0.85 -1.02 -7.46
C ASP A 82 0.16 -2.12 -7.08
N THR A 83 0.61 -2.94 -8.03
CA THR A 83 1.49 -4.09 -7.76
C THR A 83 2.96 -3.84 -8.09
N GLY A 84 3.27 -2.79 -8.84
CA GLY A 84 4.63 -2.49 -9.31
C GLY A 84 5.12 -3.42 -10.43
N GLU A 85 4.29 -4.36 -10.89
CA GLU A 85 4.64 -5.27 -11.98
C GLU A 85 4.54 -4.56 -13.34
N PRO A 86 5.40 -4.89 -14.32
CA PRO A 86 5.37 -4.25 -15.65
C PRO A 86 4.03 -4.43 -16.39
N ASN A 87 3.27 -5.48 -16.06
CA ASN A 87 1.95 -5.78 -16.63
C ASN A 87 0.76 -5.42 -15.70
N GLY A 88 1.04 -4.85 -14.53
CA GLY A 88 0.04 -4.49 -13.52
C GLY A 88 -0.61 -3.12 -13.75
N TRP A 89 -0.36 -2.48 -14.89
CA TRP A 89 -0.91 -1.16 -15.15
C TRP A 89 -2.39 -1.25 -15.53
N TYR A 90 -3.17 -0.30 -15.03
CA TYR A 90 -4.57 -0.13 -15.41
C TYR A 90 -4.91 1.34 -15.60
N CYS A 91 -5.90 1.60 -16.45
CA CYS A 91 -6.37 2.93 -16.77
C CYS A 91 -7.87 2.88 -17.10
N PHE A 92 -8.61 3.91 -16.68
CA PHE A 92 -9.98 4.12 -17.17
C PHE A 92 -9.93 4.90 -18.48
N PHE A 93 -10.36 4.27 -19.57
CA PHE A 93 -10.37 4.86 -20.91
C PHE A 93 -11.78 4.75 -21.52
N ASN A 94 -12.40 5.89 -21.82
CA ASN A 94 -13.73 5.97 -22.42
C ASN A 94 -14.81 5.12 -21.72
N GLY A 95 -14.82 5.16 -20.38
CA GLY A 95 -15.75 4.37 -19.55
C GLY A 95 -15.42 2.88 -19.42
N ARG A 96 -14.30 2.41 -19.99
CA ARG A 96 -13.83 1.02 -19.87
C ARG A 96 -12.51 0.97 -19.10
N LEU A 97 -12.39 -0.01 -18.21
CA LEU A 97 -11.13 -0.30 -17.54
C LEU A 97 -10.25 -1.13 -18.48
N ILE A 98 -9.11 -0.58 -18.86
CA ILE A 98 -8.07 -1.29 -19.62
C ILE A 98 -6.93 -1.64 -18.68
N LYS A 99 -6.43 -2.87 -18.79
CA LYS A 99 -5.32 -3.41 -17.99
C LYS A 99 -4.25 -4.02 -18.90
N GLY A 100 -2.99 -3.92 -18.51
CA GLY A 100 -1.88 -4.55 -19.23
C GLY A 100 -0.55 -3.83 -19.04
N ALA A 101 0.37 -4.03 -19.98
CA ALA A 101 1.66 -3.33 -19.98
C ALA A 101 1.46 -1.83 -20.23
N LYS A 102 2.24 -0.99 -19.55
CA LYS A 102 2.24 0.49 -19.74
C LYS A 102 2.29 0.89 -21.22
N VAL A 103 3.22 0.32 -21.97
CA VAL A 103 3.42 0.61 -23.40
C VAL A 103 2.20 0.24 -24.25
N ALA A 104 1.53 -0.87 -23.90
CA ALA A 104 0.33 -1.30 -24.61
C ALA A 104 -0.85 -0.34 -24.36
N ILE A 105 -1.01 0.12 -23.12
CA ILE A 105 -2.03 1.12 -22.74
C ILE A 105 -1.77 2.44 -23.46
N GLN A 106 -0.53 2.94 -23.46
CA GLN A 106 -0.15 4.18 -24.16
C GLN A 106 -0.44 4.09 -25.67
N LYS A 107 -0.02 3.00 -26.32
CA LYS A 107 -0.26 2.78 -27.75
C LYS A 107 -1.75 2.69 -28.09
N HIS A 108 -2.56 2.12 -27.20
CA HIS A 108 -4.01 2.05 -27.39
C HIS A 108 -4.65 3.45 -27.35
N ILE A 109 -4.22 4.28 -26.39
CA ILE A 109 -4.68 5.67 -26.24
C ILE A 109 -4.29 6.49 -27.48
N GLU A 110 -3.05 6.38 -27.95
CA GLU A 110 -2.56 7.08 -29.15
C GLU A 110 -3.30 6.66 -30.42
N ALA A 111 -3.49 5.35 -30.63
CA ALA A 111 -4.23 4.85 -31.78
C ALA A 111 -5.67 5.39 -31.82
N TYR A 112 -6.32 5.48 -30.65
CA TYR A 112 -7.67 6.04 -30.54
C TYR A 112 -7.70 7.54 -30.87
N LEU A 113 -6.74 8.32 -30.39
CA LEU A 113 -6.63 9.75 -30.69
C LEU A 113 -6.46 10.01 -32.20
N ILE A 114 -5.61 9.23 -32.86
CA ILE A 114 -5.40 9.32 -34.32
C ILE A 114 -6.68 8.94 -35.08
N ALA A 115 -7.38 7.88 -34.65
CA ALA A 115 -8.64 7.46 -35.27
C ALA A 115 -9.73 8.53 -35.12
N LYS A 116 -9.83 9.14 -33.94
CA LYS A 116 -10.78 10.23 -33.68
C LYS A 116 -10.51 11.43 -34.58
N GLN A 117 -9.26 11.87 -34.68
CA GLN A 117 -8.89 13.02 -35.52
C GLN A 117 -9.19 12.78 -37.00
N LYS A 118 -8.94 11.56 -37.52
CA LYS A 118 -9.28 11.19 -38.89
C LYS A 118 -10.80 11.18 -39.14
N ALA A 119 -11.58 10.70 -38.18
CA ALA A 119 -13.03 10.69 -38.27
C ALA A 119 -13.62 12.12 -38.29
N GLU A 120 -13.10 13.01 -37.45
CA GLU A 120 -13.51 14.42 -37.42
C GLU A 120 -13.14 15.15 -38.73
N ALA A 121 -11.95 14.88 -39.28
CA ALA A 121 -11.54 15.44 -40.57
C ALA A 121 -12.41 14.95 -41.74
N GLN A 122 -12.81 13.68 -41.76
CA GLN A 122 -13.72 13.15 -42.79
C GLN A 122 -15.12 13.72 -42.66
N GLN A 123 -15.67 13.86 -41.45
CA GLN A 123 -16.99 14.47 -41.26
C GLN A 123 -17.03 15.94 -41.66
N THR A 124 -15.94 16.68 -41.45
CA THR A 124 -15.85 18.09 -41.85
C THR A 124 -15.76 18.24 -43.38
N GLN A 125 -15.11 17.30 -44.07
CA GLN A 125 -15.03 17.29 -45.53
C GLN A 125 -16.32 16.81 -46.21
N LEU A 126 -17.09 15.91 -45.61
CA LEU A 126 -18.35 15.42 -46.17
C LEU A 126 -19.53 16.41 -46.00
N LYS A 127 -19.36 17.45 -45.17
CA LYS A 127 -20.36 18.50 -44.90
C LYS A 127 -20.15 19.80 -45.70
N LYS A 128 -19.14 19.85 -46.57
CA LYS A 128 -18.94 20.92 -47.56
C LYS A 128 -19.43 20.47 -48.92
#